data_AF-A0A2I0MEV5-F1
#
_entry.id   AF-A0A2I0MEV5-F1
#
_cell.length_a   1.000
_cell.length_b   1.000
_cell.length_c   1.000
_cell.angle_alpha   90.00
_cell.angle_beta   90.00
_cell.angle_gamma   90.00
#
_symmetry.space_group_name_H-M   'P 1'
#
loop_
_entity.id
_entity.type
_entity.pdbx_description
1 polymer ?
#
loop_
_entity_poly.entity_id
_entity_poly.type
_entity_poly.pdbx_seq_one_letter_code
_entity_poly.pdbx_strand_id
1 'polypeptide(L)'
;MGASGLCVDGNPAGFLDSKSTSCTRIFANLSESCVTDPALDAASYYRDFSVLKVPVNDTIVQSMKVKVTAVAAPGVPHMKDNTCHNVVSQVIYEIEFSGTRGIQSVSVRFKVSSVSGSAGSALQQRFTFRFWTRSLSHTLPRSGNPGYIPEAPVLTARSGATQHMSVLQSEGDGSCSRFLRHTVQFGRNTRTGCKLSLSQIPEDSSCSQAQQQLRRALQGPRGAGLAVTGSARSGRAEEWTPVLIQNCSVQAVNCTSCCMVPVTLEIQILWTKVGLLSNPQAQILGARYLYQCQPLKFLSTSAVPLAAVVTFMDVTEWAPPGPAASALETPI
;
A
#
# COMPACT_ATOMS: atom_id res chain seq x y z
N MET A 1 15.16 -15.93 -0.56
CA MET A 1 15.30 -17.34 -0.12
C MET A 1 14.53 -18.18 -1.10
N GLY A 2 15.14 -19.21 -1.69
CA GLY A 2 14.43 -20.15 -2.56
C GLY A 2 13.47 -21.03 -1.74
N ALA A 3 12.46 -21.62 -2.38
CA ALA A 3 11.49 -22.50 -1.71
C ALA A 3 12.13 -23.71 -0.99
N SER A 4 13.36 -24.07 -1.35
CA SER A 4 14.16 -25.16 -0.77
C SER A 4 15.04 -24.75 0.42
N GLY A 5 15.02 -23.48 0.85
CA GLY A 5 15.94 -22.97 1.89
C GLY A 5 17.37 -22.70 1.42
N LEU A 6 17.66 -22.97 0.14
CA LEU A 6 18.94 -22.65 -0.49
C LEU A 6 19.07 -21.17 -0.83
N CYS A 7 20.32 -20.69 -0.84
CA CYS A 7 20.63 -19.35 -1.28
C CYS A 7 20.39 -19.22 -2.79
N VAL A 8 19.71 -18.15 -3.17
CA VAL A 8 19.54 -17.70 -4.56
C VAL A 8 19.95 -16.24 -4.60
N ASP A 9 20.76 -15.87 -5.58
CA ASP A 9 21.27 -14.51 -5.71
C ASP A 9 20.23 -13.59 -6.36
N GLY A 10 20.32 -12.28 -6.11
CA GLY A 10 19.38 -11.30 -6.69
C GLY A 10 18.02 -11.18 -5.97
N ASN A 11 17.91 -11.65 -4.71
CA ASN A 11 16.68 -11.43 -3.93
C ASN A 11 16.47 -9.92 -3.64
N PRO A 12 15.34 -9.33 -4.03
CA PRO A 12 15.06 -7.92 -3.74
C PRO A 12 14.80 -7.71 -2.25
N ALA A 13 15.30 -6.60 -1.70
CA ALA A 13 14.96 -6.13 -0.37
C ALA A 13 13.78 -5.15 -0.43
N GLY A 14 12.76 -5.36 0.40
CA GLY A 14 11.63 -4.45 0.53
C GLY A 14 12.03 -3.13 1.21
N PHE A 15 11.61 -1.99 0.66
CA PHE A 15 11.82 -0.71 1.32
C PHE A 15 10.99 -0.63 2.62
N LEU A 16 11.63 -0.26 3.74
CA LEU A 16 11.06 -0.26 5.09
C LEU A 16 10.68 -1.63 5.66
N ASP A 17 10.99 -2.72 4.95
CA ASP A 17 10.82 -4.07 5.46
C ASP A 17 12.08 -4.49 6.23
N SER A 18 12.10 -4.19 7.53
CA SER A 18 13.20 -4.60 8.41
C SER A 18 13.08 -6.09 8.71
N LYS A 19 13.82 -6.90 7.94
CA LYS A 19 13.75 -8.37 8.02
C LYS A 19 15.13 -9.00 8.10
N SER A 20 15.17 -10.19 8.68
CA SER A 20 16.35 -11.06 8.74
C SER A 20 16.00 -12.39 8.11
N THR A 21 16.80 -12.83 7.15
CA THR A 21 16.60 -14.09 6.42
C THR A 21 17.90 -14.88 6.41
N SER A 22 17.82 -16.20 6.52
CA SER A 22 18.96 -17.10 6.41
C SER A 22 18.80 -18.00 5.20
N CYS A 23 19.87 -18.50 4.63
CA CYS A 23 19.82 -19.52 3.58
C CYS A 23 21.10 -20.36 3.64
N THR A 24 21.06 -21.54 3.04
CA THR A 24 22.25 -22.41 2.96
C THR A 24 22.79 -22.43 1.53
N ARG A 25 24.08 -22.23 1.38
CA ARG A 25 24.82 -22.37 0.11
C ARG A 25 25.61 -23.66 0.18
N ILE A 26 25.55 -24.48 -0.87
CA ILE A 26 26.24 -25.77 -0.94
C ILE A 26 27.27 -25.68 -2.08
N PHE A 27 28.50 -26.12 -1.82
CA PHE A 27 29.60 -26.01 -2.76
C PHE A 27 29.90 -27.37 -3.42
N ALA A 28 29.90 -27.38 -4.75
CA ALA A 28 30.41 -28.52 -5.51
C ALA A 28 31.94 -28.64 -5.37
N ASN A 29 32.64 -27.50 -5.44
CA ASN A 29 34.07 -27.40 -5.20
C ASN A 29 34.38 -26.12 -4.40
N LEU A 30 34.62 -26.28 -3.09
CA LEU A 30 34.90 -25.15 -2.20
C LEU A 30 36.21 -24.44 -2.55
N SER A 31 37.23 -25.18 -2.97
CA SER A 31 38.56 -24.63 -3.26
C SER A 31 38.52 -23.64 -4.42
N GLU A 32 37.72 -23.95 -5.44
CA GLU A 32 37.48 -23.06 -6.57
C GLU A 32 36.57 -21.89 -6.19
N SER A 33 35.45 -22.18 -5.51
CA SER A 33 34.45 -21.17 -5.14
C SER A 33 34.97 -20.14 -4.14
N CYS A 34 35.95 -20.50 -3.31
CA CYS A 34 36.45 -19.67 -2.22
C CYS A 34 36.84 -18.25 -2.66
N VAL A 35 37.50 -18.14 -3.82
CA VAL A 35 37.99 -16.86 -4.36
C VAL A 35 37.19 -16.35 -5.55
N THR A 36 36.38 -17.20 -6.21
CA THR A 36 35.62 -16.83 -7.41
C THR A 36 34.16 -16.51 -7.13
N ASP A 37 33.55 -17.04 -6.05
CA ASP A 37 32.15 -16.81 -5.73
C ASP A 37 31.97 -15.42 -5.07
N PRO A 38 31.31 -14.46 -5.75
CA PRO A 38 31.13 -13.12 -5.22
C PRO A 38 30.31 -13.10 -3.93
N ALA A 39 29.48 -14.11 -3.67
CA ALA A 39 28.69 -14.16 -2.45
C ALA A 39 29.53 -14.42 -1.18
N LEU A 40 30.77 -14.88 -1.34
CA LEU A 40 31.71 -15.12 -0.25
C LEU A 40 32.57 -13.90 0.08
N ASP A 41 32.76 -12.99 -0.89
CA ASP A 41 33.53 -11.75 -0.71
C ASP A 41 32.63 -10.60 -0.21
N ALA A 42 33.07 -9.94 0.85
CA ALA A 42 32.39 -8.76 1.38
C ALA A 42 32.34 -7.60 0.37
N ALA A 43 33.33 -7.47 -0.51
CA ALA A 43 33.41 -6.41 -1.51
C ALA A 43 32.16 -6.38 -2.42
N SER A 44 31.61 -7.54 -2.76
CA SER A 44 30.44 -7.71 -3.62
C SER A 44 29.16 -7.08 -3.05
N TYR A 45 29.12 -6.82 -1.74
CA TYR A 45 27.94 -6.28 -1.06
C TYR A 45 27.99 -4.77 -0.84
N TYR A 46 29.02 -4.07 -1.34
CA TYR A 46 29.06 -2.61 -1.24
C TYR A 46 29.82 -1.88 -2.35
N ARG A 47 30.66 -2.58 -3.13
CA ARG A 47 31.39 -1.98 -4.25
C ARG A 47 30.55 -1.97 -5.51
N ASP A 48 30.79 -0.97 -6.36
CA ASP A 48 30.30 -0.88 -7.73
C ASP A 48 28.78 -0.83 -7.93
N PHE A 49 28.01 -0.57 -6.87
CA PHE A 49 26.60 -0.22 -6.97
C PHE A 49 26.20 0.92 -6.02
N SER A 50 24.98 1.42 -6.18
CA SER A 50 24.40 2.45 -5.32
C SER A 50 22.91 2.22 -5.19
N VAL A 51 22.35 2.62 -4.05
CA VAL A 51 20.92 2.56 -3.78
C VAL A 51 20.27 3.90 -4.16
N LEU A 52 19.07 3.88 -4.73
CA LEU A 52 18.37 5.10 -5.11
C LEU A 52 17.57 5.68 -3.93
N LYS A 53 17.61 7.01 -3.75
CA LYS A 53 16.87 7.71 -2.68
C LYS A 53 15.36 7.58 -2.81
N VAL A 54 14.83 7.99 -3.97
CA VAL A 54 13.44 7.91 -4.40
C VAL A 54 13.45 7.95 -5.94
N PRO A 55 12.92 6.95 -6.66
CA PRO A 55 12.71 7.07 -8.09
C PRO A 55 11.55 8.05 -8.32
N VAL A 56 11.85 9.27 -8.78
CA VAL A 56 10.83 10.30 -9.04
C VAL A 56 10.39 10.30 -10.52
N ASN A 57 11.27 9.86 -11.44
CA ASN A 57 11.11 9.69 -12.90
C ASN A 57 12.19 8.70 -13.43
N ASP A 58 12.15 8.34 -14.72
CA ASP A 58 13.16 7.46 -15.38
C ASP A 58 14.55 8.09 -15.53
N THR A 59 14.71 9.38 -15.23
CA THR A 59 16.00 10.07 -15.27
C THR A 59 16.75 9.91 -13.94
N ILE A 60 17.81 9.09 -13.94
CA ILE A 60 18.67 8.89 -12.78
C ILE A 60 19.78 9.96 -12.76
N VAL A 61 19.69 10.93 -11.85
CA VAL A 61 20.75 11.92 -11.61
C VAL A 61 21.66 11.52 -10.44
N GLN A 62 22.91 11.98 -10.44
CA GLN A 62 23.92 11.57 -9.45
C GLN A 62 23.50 11.87 -7.99
N SER A 63 22.73 12.94 -7.76
CA SER A 63 22.20 13.31 -6.44
C SER A 63 21.18 12.30 -5.86
N MET A 64 20.64 11.42 -6.70
CA MET A 64 19.71 10.34 -6.31
C MET A 64 20.43 9.06 -5.90
N LYS A 65 21.74 8.93 -6.16
CA LYS A 65 22.52 7.74 -5.83
C LYS A 65 23.09 7.86 -4.41
N VAL A 66 22.82 6.86 -3.59
CA VAL A 66 23.39 6.68 -2.26
C VAL A 66 24.39 5.54 -2.33
N LYS A 67 25.66 5.87 -2.10
CA LYS A 67 26.71 4.84 -2.01
C LYS A 67 26.52 4.01 -0.76
N VAL A 68 26.80 2.71 -0.88
CA VAL A 68 26.84 1.80 0.27
C VAL A 68 28.23 1.88 0.89
N THR A 69 28.30 2.15 2.18
CA THR A 69 29.57 2.26 2.91
C THR A 69 29.76 1.10 3.88
N ALA A 70 30.83 0.32 3.72
CA ALA A 70 31.18 -0.68 4.71
C ALA A 70 31.68 0.00 6.00
N VAL A 71 31.09 -0.36 7.14
CA VAL A 71 31.53 0.17 8.45
C VAL A 71 32.94 -0.33 8.79
N ALA A 72 33.20 -1.60 8.49
CA ALA A 72 34.52 -2.22 8.53
C ALA A 72 34.55 -3.33 7.46
N ALA A 73 35.49 -3.23 6.52
CA ALA A 73 35.66 -4.25 5.49
C ALA A 73 36.51 -5.40 6.05
N PRO A 74 36.01 -6.65 6.05
CA PRO A 74 36.83 -7.81 6.42
C PRO A 74 37.90 -8.08 5.35
N GLY A 75 38.87 -8.94 5.68
CA GLY A 75 39.85 -9.43 4.72
C GLY A 75 39.21 -10.22 3.58
N VAL A 76 39.91 -10.34 2.45
CA VAL A 76 39.44 -11.11 1.31
C VAL A 76 39.39 -12.62 1.62
N PRO A 77 38.43 -13.36 1.02
CA PRO A 77 38.41 -14.81 1.09
C PRO A 77 39.71 -15.41 0.55
N HIS A 78 40.23 -16.43 1.23
CA HIS A 78 41.41 -17.15 0.78
C HIS A 78 41.43 -18.59 1.28
N MET A 79 42.03 -19.48 0.49
CA MET A 79 42.22 -20.88 0.85
C MET A 79 43.54 -21.05 1.61
N LYS A 80 43.47 -21.78 2.73
CA LYS A 80 44.62 -22.28 3.48
C LYS A 80 44.28 -23.63 4.10
N ASP A 81 45.15 -24.63 3.98
CA ASP A 81 44.99 -25.94 4.63
C ASP A 81 43.59 -26.56 4.43
N ASN A 82 43.11 -26.55 3.18
CA ASN A 82 41.77 -27.05 2.78
C ASN A 82 40.58 -26.34 3.48
N THR A 83 40.82 -25.14 4.00
CA THR A 83 39.84 -24.29 4.66
C THR A 83 39.78 -22.94 3.96
N CYS A 84 38.57 -22.52 3.60
CA CYS A 84 38.30 -21.19 3.06
C CYS A 84 38.05 -20.23 4.23
N HIS A 85 38.97 -19.29 4.44
CA HIS A 85 38.88 -18.28 5.50
C HIS A 85 38.25 -16.98 4.98
N ASN A 86 37.79 -16.14 5.92
CA ASN A 86 37.18 -14.84 5.66
C ASN A 86 35.93 -14.86 4.77
N VAL A 87 35.18 -15.97 4.75
CA VAL A 87 33.94 -16.06 3.97
C VAL A 87 32.80 -15.34 4.67
N VAL A 88 32.01 -14.57 3.93
CA VAL A 88 30.86 -13.85 4.48
C VAL A 88 29.77 -14.81 4.95
N SER A 89 29.54 -14.86 6.26
CA SER A 89 28.44 -15.61 6.87
C SER A 89 27.24 -14.73 7.22
N GLN A 90 27.45 -13.44 7.50
CA GLN A 90 26.35 -12.50 7.72
C GLN A 90 26.59 -11.16 7.05
N VAL A 91 25.53 -10.62 6.44
CA VAL A 91 25.47 -9.27 5.87
C VAL A 91 24.37 -8.50 6.58
N ILE A 92 24.71 -7.36 7.16
CA ILE A 92 23.80 -6.53 7.93
C ILE A 92 23.80 -5.12 7.35
N TYR A 93 22.72 -4.76 6.67
CA TYR A 93 22.49 -3.41 6.18
C TYR A 93 21.77 -2.56 7.22
N GLU A 94 22.31 -1.38 7.48
CA GLU A 94 21.69 -0.32 8.28
C GLU A 94 21.38 0.85 7.35
N ILE A 95 20.09 1.13 7.18
CA ILE A 95 19.57 2.07 6.19
C ILE A 95 18.86 3.20 6.92
N GLU A 96 19.44 4.40 6.85
CA GLU A 96 18.81 5.62 7.34
C GLU A 96 17.88 6.17 6.27
N PHE A 97 16.63 6.48 6.62
CA PHE A 97 15.68 7.08 5.69
C PHE A 97 14.95 8.28 6.29
N SER A 98 14.37 9.08 5.40
CA SER A 98 13.53 10.24 5.69
C SER A 98 12.25 10.15 4.87
N GLY A 99 11.09 10.41 5.48
CA GLY A 99 9.79 10.31 4.80
C GLY A 99 9.65 11.22 3.58
N THR A 100 10.34 12.37 3.55
CA THR A 100 10.29 13.34 2.45
C THR A 100 11.49 13.24 1.51
N ARG A 101 12.66 12.82 2.01
CA ARG A 101 13.92 12.80 1.23
C ARG A 101 14.38 11.39 0.83
N GLY A 102 13.64 10.35 1.18
CA GLY A 102 13.97 8.95 0.87
C GLY A 102 15.15 8.41 1.68
N ILE A 103 15.88 7.44 1.13
CA ILE A 103 17.09 6.89 1.75
C ILE A 103 18.14 7.99 1.87
N GLN A 104 18.70 8.16 3.07
CA GLN A 104 19.74 9.17 3.34
C GLN A 104 21.13 8.56 3.32
N SER A 105 21.31 7.40 3.94
CA SER A 105 22.58 6.69 3.98
C SER A 105 22.37 5.19 4.09
N VAL A 106 23.29 4.42 3.53
CA VAL A 106 23.32 2.96 3.61
C VAL A 106 24.69 2.53 4.10
N SER A 107 24.73 1.87 5.25
CA SER A 107 25.95 1.25 5.75
C SER A 107 25.78 -0.26 5.86
N VAL A 108 26.87 -1.00 5.65
CA VAL A 108 26.87 -2.46 5.75
C VAL A 108 27.93 -2.95 6.73
N ARG A 109 27.58 -3.97 7.50
CA ARG A 109 28.46 -4.70 8.42
C ARG A 109 28.48 -6.17 8.06
N PHE A 110 29.62 -6.80 8.29
CA PHE A 110 29.84 -8.21 7.94
C PHE A 110 30.21 -9.03 9.18
N LYS A 111 29.78 -10.29 9.18
CA LYS A 111 30.46 -11.34 9.94
C LYS A 111 31.04 -12.33 8.96
N VAL A 112 32.28 -12.74 9.22
CA VAL A 112 32.97 -13.75 8.43
C VAL A 112 33.17 -15.03 9.24
N SER A 113 33.30 -16.15 8.54
CA SER A 113 33.61 -17.46 9.12
C SER A 113 34.70 -18.16 8.31
N SER A 114 35.10 -19.33 8.77
CA SER A 114 35.95 -20.25 8.00
C SER A 114 35.16 -21.52 7.70
N VAL A 115 35.27 -22.04 6.49
CA VAL A 115 34.59 -23.26 6.05
C VAL A 115 35.65 -24.26 5.64
N SER A 116 35.67 -25.42 6.30
CA SER A 116 36.56 -26.53 5.98
C SER A 116 35.76 -27.62 5.29
N GLY A 117 36.28 -28.17 4.19
CA GLY A 117 35.67 -29.32 3.53
C GLY A 117 35.86 -29.37 2.01
N SER A 118 35.60 -30.55 1.45
CA SER A 118 35.60 -30.82 0.00
C SER A 118 34.17 -30.71 -0.58
N ALA A 119 33.88 -31.44 -1.66
CA ALA A 119 32.57 -31.48 -2.31
C ALA A 119 31.43 -31.75 -1.30
N GLY A 120 30.36 -30.95 -1.36
CA GLY A 120 29.21 -31.05 -0.45
C GLY A 120 29.32 -30.23 0.83
N SER A 121 30.41 -29.47 1.02
CA SER A 121 30.50 -28.47 2.08
C SER A 121 29.40 -27.41 1.94
N ALA A 122 28.93 -26.89 3.07
CA ALA A 122 27.82 -25.94 3.12
C ALA A 122 28.11 -24.78 4.06
N LEU A 123 27.61 -23.60 3.70
CA LEU A 123 27.67 -22.39 4.51
C LEU A 123 26.26 -21.83 4.68
N GLN A 124 25.85 -21.63 5.93
CA GLN A 124 24.64 -20.87 6.21
C GLN A 124 24.97 -19.37 6.19
N GLN A 125 24.32 -18.62 5.31
CA GLN A 125 24.44 -17.18 5.23
C GLN A 125 23.19 -16.50 5.80
N ARG A 126 23.36 -15.36 6.46
CA ARG A 126 22.27 -14.56 7.02
C ARG A 126 22.32 -13.12 6.54
N PHE A 127 21.21 -12.66 5.97
CA PHE A 127 21.04 -11.32 5.44
C PHE A 127 20.03 -10.56 6.30
N THR A 128 20.43 -9.40 6.81
CA THR A 128 19.59 -8.57 7.68
C THR A 128 19.53 -7.15 7.15
N PHE A 129 18.31 -6.62 7.02
CA PHE A 129 18.06 -5.24 6.66
C PHE A 129 17.40 -4.53 7.85
N ARG A 130 17.92 -3.36 8.22
CA ARG A 130 17.39 -2.53 9.31
C ARG A 130 17.18 -1.12 8.82
N PHE A 131 15.91 -0.71 8.78
CA PHE A 131 15.53 0.67 8.45
C PHE A 131 15.29 1.46 9.72
N TRP A 132 15.83 2.68 9.76
CA TRP A 132 15.66 3.58 10.89
C TRP A 132 15.63 5.05 10.44
N THR A 133 15.07 5.93 11.27
CA THR A 133 14.92 7.37 10.99
C THR A 133 15.32 8.18 12.22
N ARG A 134 16.04 9.30 12.02
CA ARG A 134 16.36 10.27 13.09
C ARG A 134 15.20 11.20 13.43
N SER A 135 14.29 11.43 12.48
CA SER A 135 13.12 12.29 12.67
C SER A 135 11.89 11.46 12.99
N LEU A 136 11.23 11.77 14.12
CA LEU A 136 9.82 11.46 14.36
C LEU A 136 9.02 12.15 13.26
N SER A 137 8.69 11.41 12.21
CA SER A 137 8.02 12.00 11.06
C SER A 137 6.57 12.25 11.43
N HIS A 138 6.12 13.50 11.36
CA HIS A 138 4.70 13.84 11.12
C HIS A 138 4.35 13.41 9.69
N THR A 139 4.52 12.14 9.37
CA THR A 139 4.06 11.56 8.10
C THR A 139 2.59 11.26 8.26
N LEU A 140 1.76 12.00 7.52
CA LEU A 140 0.46 11.46 7.12
C LEU A 140 0.70 10.03 6.62
N PRO A 141 -0.05 9.02 7.10
CA PRO A 141 0.09 7.66 6.61
C PRO A 141 -0.08 7.69 5.10
N ARG A 142 0.99 7.41 4.35
CA ARG A 142 0.84 7.10 2.92
C ARG A 142 0.03 5.83 2.89
N SER A 143 -1.08 5.80 2.19
CA SER A 143 -1.94 4.62 2.08
C SER A 143 -1.28 3.50 1.26
N GLY A 144 0.06 3.44 1.20
CA GLY A 144 0.91 2.48 0.51
C GLY A 144 1.54 3.01 -0.78
N ASN A 145 2.70 2.45 -1.13
CA ASN A 145 3.47 2.80 -2.32
C ASN A 145 3.86 1.50 -3.06
N PRO A 146 3.31 1.20 -4.25
CA PRO A 146 2.21 1.91 -4.93
C PRO A 146 0.81 1.49 -4.43
N GLY A 147 0.61 0.27 -3.93
CA GLY A 147 -0.73 -0.25 -3.62
C GLY A 147 -1.37 0.31 -2.36
N TYR A 148 -2.67 0.10 -2.17
CA TYR A 148 -3.37 0.43 -0.93
C TYR A 148 -2.97 -0.49 0.24
N ILE A 149 -2.72 0.08 1.42
CA ILE A 149 -2.55 -0.64 2.68
C ILE A 149 -3.94 -0.84 3.32
N PRO A 150 -4.28 -2.07 3.77
CA PRO A 150 -5.50 -2.30 4.53
C PRO A 150 -5.64 -1.34 5.71
N GLU A 151 -6.86 -0.85 5.92
CA GLU A 151 -7.22 0.11 6.98
C GLU A 151 -6.66 1.54 6.82
N ALA A 152 -5.79 1.79 5.84
CA ALA A 152 -5.34 3.14 5.54
C ALA A 152 -6.46 3.96 4.85
N PRO A 153 -6.46 5.30 4.96
CA PRO A 153 -7.50 6.13 4.36
C PRO A 153 -7.57 6.01 2.83
N VAL A 154 -8.79 5.92 2.30
CA VAL A 154 -9.04 6.06 0.86
C VAL A 154 -8.85 7.52 0.46
N LEU A 155 -8.17 7.76 -0.67
CA LEU A 155 -7.86 9.11 -1.12
C LEU A 155 -8.85 9.58 -2.19
N THR A 156 -9.20 10.87 -2.14
CA THR A 156 -10.05 11.55 -3.13
C THR A 156 -9.44 12.89 -3.53
N ALA A 157 -9.60 13.29 -4.79
CA ALA A 157 -9.10 14.57 -5.29
C ALA A 157 -10.12 15.67 -5.06
N ARG A 158 -9.73 16.79 -4.48
CA ARG A 158 -10.56 17.99 -4.34
C ARG A 158 -9.79 19.22 -4.77
N SER A 159 -10.29 19.96 -5.76
CA SER A 159 -9.73 21.25 -6.21
C SER A 159 -8.19 21.23 -6.36
N GLY A 160 -7.63 20.15 -6.92
CA GLY A 160 -6.19 19.99 -7.09
C GLY A 160 -5.40 19.53 -5.86
N ALA A 161 -6.05 19.17 -4.75
CA ALA A 161 -5.44 18.62 -3.54
C ALA A 161 -5.96 17.21 -3.21
N THR A 162 -5.09 16.39 -2.63
CA THR A 162 -5.45 15.05 -2.13
C THR A 162 -6.09 15.18 -0.74
N GLN A 163 -7.25 14.56 -0.54
CA GLN A 163 -7.97 14.51 0.73
C GLN A 163 -8.37 13.07 1.08
N HIS A 164 -8.71 12.84 2.34
CA HIS A 164 -9.27 11.55 2.75
C HIS A 164 -10.76 11.51 2.41
N MET A 165 -11.19 10.41 1.81
CA MET A 165 -12.59 10.11 1.59
C MET A 165 -13.29 9.94 2.93
N SER A 166 -14.49 10.52 3.07
CA SER A 166 -15.23 10.46 4.33
C SER A 166 -16.74 10.41 4.14
N VAL A 167 -17.41 9.75 5.08
CA VAL A 167 -18.88 9.65 5.16
C VAL A 167 -19.39 10.34 6.43
N LEU A 168 -20.70 10.57 6.49
CA LEU A 168 -21.35 11.17 7.65
C LEU A 168 -21.02 10.41 8.95
N GLN A 169 -20.89 11.17 10.03
CA GLN A 169 -20.65 10.66 11.38
C GLN A 169 -21.73 11.17 12.32
N SER A 170 -22.19 10.30 13.22
CA SER A 170 -23.10 10.66 14.30
C SER A 170 -22.35 11.28 15.46
N GLU A 171 -22.95 12.27 16.09
CA GLU A 171 -22.58 12.72 17.43
C GLU A 171 -23.26 11.85 18.50
N GLY A 172 -22.91 12.05 19.77
CA GLY A 172 -23.42 11.25 20.89
C GLY A 172 -24.94 11.35 21.10
N ASP A 173 -25.56 12.41 20.58
CA ASP A 173 -27.01 12.65 20.60
C ASP A 173 -27.75 12.04 19.38
N GLY A 174 -27.03 11.38 18.47
CA GLY A 174 -27.60 10.82 17.25
C GLY A 174 -27.74 11.81 16.09
N SER A 175 -27.32 13.07 16.26
CA SER A 175 -27.34 14.09 15.21
C SER A 175 -26.16 13.95 14.26
N CYS A 176 -26.29 14.48 13.03
CA CYS A 176 -25.20 14.48 12.07
C CYS A 176 -24.16 15.55 12.42
N SER A 177 -22.91 15.15 12.64
CA SER A 177 -21.85 16.10 12.94
C SER A 177 -21.59 17.04 11.76
N ARG A 178 -21.40 18.33 12.08
CA ARG A 178 -21.06 19.37 11.10
C ARG A 178 -19.56 19.42 10.78
N PHE A 179 -18.73 18.99 11.72
CA PHE A 179 -17.27 19.14 11.65
C PHE A 179 -16.56 17.80 11.49
N LEU A 180 -17.09 16.76 12.12
CA LEU A 180 -16.47 15.45 12.12
C LEU A 180 -17.13 14.57 11.06
N ARG A 181 -16.29 13.83 10.34
CA ARG A 181 -16.71 12.84 9.35
C ARG A 181 -15.90 11.59 9.55
N HIS A 182 -16.54 10.45 9.33
CA HIS A 182 -15.89 9.17 9.45
C HIS A 182 -15.01 8.94 8.22
N THR A 183 -13.72 8.76 8.42
CA THR A 183 -12.76 8.51 7.33
C THR A 183 -12.94 7.09 6.81
N VAL A 184 -13.11 6.95 5.49
CA VAL A 184 -13.24 5.64 4.84
C VAL A 184 -11.88 4.95 4.80
N GLN A 185 -11.81 3.77 5.38
CA GLN A 185 -10.60 2.96 5.47
C GLN A 185 -10.62 1.85 4.40
N PHE A 186 -9.52 1.68 3.68
CA PHE A 186 -9.41 0.72 2.59
C PHE A 186 -9.64 -0.72 3.08
N GLY A 187 -10.53 -1.45 2.42
CA GLY A 187 -10.86 -2.84 2.74
C GLY A 187 -11.81 -3.03 3.94
N ARG A 188 -12.30 -1.95 4.57
CA ARG A 188 -13.29 -2.01 5.66
C ARG A 188 -14.67 -1.56 5.22
N ASN A 189 -15.57 -2.52 5.08
CA ASN A 189 -17.00 -2.22 4.89
C ASN A 189 -17.53 -1.46 6.09
N THR A 190 -18.21 -0.35 5.85
CA THR A 190 -18.61 0.58 6.91
C THR A 190 -20.05 1.05 6.69
N ARG A 191 -20.82 1.17 7.78
CA ARG A 191 -22.15 1.78 7.75
C ARG A 191 -22.26 2.82 8.84
N THR A 192 -22.66 4.03 8.47
CA THR A 192 -22.91 5.14 9.40
C THR A 192 -24.33 5.65 9.23
N GLY A 193 -24.88 6.25 10.28
CA GLY A 193 -26.19 6.88 10.24
C GLY A 193 -26.33 7.97 11.29
N CYS A 194 -27.11 9.01 10.98
CA CYS A 194 -27.37 10.14 11.87
C CYS A 194 -28.64 10.88 11.45
N LYS A 195 -29.17 11.74 12.32
CA LYS A 195 -30.33 12.59 12.01
C LYS A 195 -29.88 14.01 11.66
N LEU A 196 -30.24 14.49 10.47
CA LEU A 196 -29.94 15.86 10.05
C LEU A 196 -31.17 16.75 10.24
N SER A 197 -31.04 17.81 11.03
CA SER A 197 -32.11 18.80 11.17
C SER A 197 -32.23 19.66 9.91
N LEU A 198 -33.46 19.83 9.42
CA LEU A 198 -33.79 20.68 8.28
C LEU A 198 -34.21 22.10 8.67
N SER A 199 -34.10 22.47 9.95
CA SER A 199 -34.52 23.77 10.51
C SER A 199 -33.89 25.03 9.89
N GLN A 200 -32.93 24.87 8.97
CA GLN A 200 -32.32 25.97 8.21
C GLN A 200 -33.00 26.23 6.85
N ILE A 201 -34.07 25.51 6.57
CA ILE A 201 -34.79 25.58 5.31
C ILE A 201 -36.02 26.49 5.52
N PRO A 202 -36.13 27.63 4.82
CA PRO A 202 -37.32 28.49 4.87
C PRO A 202 -38.57 27.70 4.50
N GLU A 203 -39.73 28.04 5.06
CA GLU A 203 -41.00 27.36 4.75
C GLU A 203 -41.34 27.39 3.25
N ASP A 204 -40.83 28.39 2.51
CA ASP A 204 -40.93 28.55 1.04
C ASP A 204 -39.84 27.83 0.23
N SER A 205 -39.04 26.96 0.84
CA SER A 205 -37.94 26.31 0.14
C SER A 205 -38.40 25.36 -0.96
N SER A 206 -37.73 25.42 -2.10
CA SER A 206 -37.92 24.44 -3.17
C SER A 206 -37.34 23.08 -2.79
N CYS A 207 -38.02 21.99 -3.16
CA CYS A 207 -37.54 20.60 -3.02
C CYS A 207 -36.06 20.39 -3.44
N SER A 208 -35.59 21.13 -4.44
CA SER A 208 -34.20 21.10 -4.91
C SER A 208 -33.18 21.53 -3.86
N GLN A 209 -33.52 22.47 -2.97
CA GLN A 209 -32.63 22.93 -1.90
C GLN A 209 -32.45 21.84 -0.83
N ALA A 210 -33.55 21.22 -0.39
CA ALA A 210 -33.50 20.10 0.53
C ALA A 210 -32.70 18.92 -0.04
N GLN A 211 -32.94 18.58 -1.31
CA GLN A 211 -32.15 17.58 -2.04
C GLN A 211 -30.66 17.92 -2.04
N GLN A 212 -30.30 19.18 -2.33
CA GLN A 212 -28.90 19.61 -2.37
C GLN A 212 -28.24 19.54 -0.99
N GLN A 213 -28.94 19.97 0.07
CA GLN A 213 -28.43 19.94 1.43
C GLN A 213 -28.21 18.50 1.93
N LEU A 214 -29.17 17.60 1.70
CA LEU A 214 -29.05 16.19 2.07
C LEU A 214 -27.93 15.50 1.27
N ARG A 215 -27.78 15.79 -0.03
CA ARG A 215 -26.65 15.29 -0.83
C ARG A 215 -25.30 15.75 -0.29
N ARG A 216 -25.18 17.03 0.07
CA ARG A 216 -23.95 17.59 0.66
C ARG A 216 -23.62 16.92 1.99
N ALA A 217 -24.62 16.63 2.82
CA ALA A 217 -24.41 15.90 4.08
C ALA A 217 -23.94 14.46 3.85
N LEU A 218 -24.58 13.73 2.91
CA LEU A 218 -24.25 12.36 2.55
C LEU A 218 -22.84 12.24 1.95
N GLN A 219 -22.55 12.95 0.86
CA GLN A 219 -21.27 12.87 0.14
C GLN A 219 -20.12 13.59 0.86
N GLY A 220 -20.42 14.65 1.60
CA GLY A 220 -19.40 15.60 2.04
C GLY A 220 -18.90 16.48 0.89
N PRO A 221 -17.67 17.03 0.99
CA PRO A 221 -17.09 17.85 -0.06
C PRO A 221 -16.93 17.04 -1.35
N ARG A 222 -17.43 17.57 -2.48
CA ARG A 222 -17.33 16.90 -3.78
C ARG A 222 -15.86 16.69 -4.16
N GLY A 223 -15.45 15.42 -4.23
CA GLY A 223 -14.21 15.00 -4.86
C GLY A 223 -14.41 14.72 -6.36
N ALA A 224 -13.38 14.97 -7.17
CA ALA A 224 -13.37 14.75 -8.62
C ALA A 224 -13.13 13.28 -9.02
N GLY A 225 -12.65 12.45 -8.09
CA GLY A 225 -12.34 11.04 -8.32
C GLY A 225 -11.77 10.37 -7.07
N LEU A 226 -11.58 9.05 -7.13
CA LEU A 226 -10.82 8.29 -6.12
C LEU A 226 -9.43 7.98 -6.65
N ALA A 227 -8.44 7.94 -5.77
CA ALA A 227 -7.09 7.56 -6.19
C ALA A 227 -7.04 6.06 -6.50
N VAL A 228 -6.44 5.70 -7.64
CA VAL A 228 -6.19 4.31 -8.04
C VAL A 228 -5.24 3.62 -7.04
N THR A 229 -4.27 4.36 -6.53
CA THR A 229 -3.20 3.90 -5.63
C THR A 229 -3.10 4.75 -4.37
N GLY A 230 -2.56 4.20 -3.28
CA GLY A 230 -2.34 4.90 -2.01
C GLY A 230 -1.28 6.03 -2.04
N SER A 231 -0.70 6.28 -3.21
CA SER A 231 0.37 7.26 -3.47
C SER A 231 0.03 8.27 -4.58
N ALA A 232 -1.25 8.36 -5.00
CA ALA A 232 -1.69 9.22 -6.10
C ALA A 232 -1.43 10.72 -5.87
N ARG A 233 -1.03 11.40 -6.93
CA ARG A 233 -0.74 12.83 -7.00
C ARG A 233 -1.88 13.55 -7.71
N SER A 234 -2.27 14.70 -7.16
CA SER A 234 -3.40 15.48 -7.68
C SER A 234 -3.21 16.02 -9.09
N GLY A 235 -1.97 16.16 -9.57
CA GLY A 235 -1.65 16.67 -10.91
C GLY A 235 -1.65 15.63 -12.04
N ARG A 236 -1.88 14.35 -11.74
CA ARG A 236 -1.80 13.23 -12.70
C ARG A 236 -3.16 12.57 -12.87
N ALA A 237 -3.86 12.87 -13.96
CA ALA A 237 -5.24 12.44 -14.19
C ALA A 237 -5.39 10.91 -14.20
N GLU A 238 -4.38 10.20 -14.70
CA GLU A 238 -4.30 8.74 -14.77
C GLU A 238 -4.26 8.04 -13.41
N GLU A 239 -3.88 8.75 -12.35
CA GLU A 239 -3.85 8.21 -10.98
C GLU A 239 -5.21 8.33 -10.26
N TRP A 240 -6.24 8.83 -10.97
CA TRP A 240 -7.61 9.01 -10.45
C TRP A 240 -8.64 8.28 -11.31
N THR A 241 -9.53 7.53 -10.64
CA THR A 241 -10.66 6.87 -11.29
C THR A 241 -11.95 7.68 -11.08
N PRO A 242 -12.80 7.81 -12.11
CA PRO A 242 -14.07 8.51 -11.98
C PRO A 242 -15.02 7.78 -11.02
N VAL A 243 -15.86 8.57 -10.35
CA VAL A 243 -16.95 8.05 -9.52
C VAL A 243 -18.23 8.10 -10.30
N LEU A 244 -18.84 6.94 -10.57
CA LEU A 244 -20.14 6.86 -11.22
C LEU A 244 -21.24 7.23 -10.21
N ILE A 245 -22.13 8.15 -10.57
CA ILE A 245 -23.20 8.61 -9.68
C ILE A 245 -24.55 8.22 -10.26
N GLN A 246 -25.29 7.38 -9.53
CA GLN A 246 -26.69 7.10 -9.81
C GLN A 246 -27.57 7.90 -8.85
N ASN A 247 -28.21 8.92 -9.40
CA ASN A 247 -29.16 9.77 -8.68
C ASN A 247 -30.48 9.05 -8.40
N CYS A 248 -31.32 9.66 -7.57
CA CYS A 248 -32.70 9.23 -7.34
C CYS A 248 -33.42 8.99 -8.68
N SER A 249 -34.04 7.82 -8.84
CA SER A 249 -35.07 7.63 -9.86
C SER A 249 -36.34 8.36 -9.42
N VAL A 250 -36.95 9.11 -10.34
CA VAL A 250 -38.25 9.75 -10.11
C VAL A 250 -39.32 8.67 -10.29
N GLN A 251 -39.53 7.83 -9.29
CA GLN A 251 -40.68 6.95 -9.29
C GLN A 251 -41.92 7.79 -8.98
N ALA A 252 -43.01 7.58 -9.72
CA ALA A 252 -44.28 8.28 -9.51
C ALA A 252 -44.83 7.91 -8.13
N VAL A 253 -44.61 8.78 -7.14
CA VAL A 253 -45.21 8.64 -5.81
C VAL A 253 -46.56 9.35 -5.85
N ASN A 254 -47.61 8.67 -5.36
CA ASN A 254 -48.94 9.23 -5.14
C ASN A 254 -48.92 10.25 -3.97
N CYS A 255 -48.12 11.31 -4.09
CA CYS A 255 -48.05 12.38 -3.13
C CYS A 255 -47.69 13.69 -3.84
N THR A 256 -48.70 14.53 -4.05
CA THR A 256 -48.61 15.82 -4.74
C THR A 256 -47.82 16.88 -3.97
N SER A 257 -47.58 16.68 -2.67
CA SER A 257 -46.82 17.58 -1.78
C SER A 257 -45.52 16.99 -1.22
N CYS A 258 -45.09 15.82 -1.72
CA CYS A 258 -43.86 15.17 -1.25
C CYS A 258 -42.66 15.56 -2.11
N CYS A 259 -41.51 15.74 -1.45
CA CYS A 259 -40.23 15.90 -2.11
C CYS A 259 -39.44 14.59 -2.05
N MET A 260 -39.05 14.05 -3.20
CA MET A 260 -38.17 12.89 -3.24
C MET A 260 -36.76 13.32 -2.85
N VAL A 261 -36.29 12.88 -1.67
CA VAL A 261 -34.99 13.26 -1.14
C VAL A 261 -34.10 12.04 -0.94
N PRO A 262 -32.77 12.17 -1.12
CA PRO A 262 -31.84 11.10 -0.81
C PRO A 262 -31.68 10.95 0.69
N VAL A 263 -31.91 9.74 1.20
CA VAL A 263 -31.75 9.40 2.63
C VAL A 263 -30.58 8.46 2.86
N THR A 264 -30.24 7.62 1.88
CA THR A 264 -29.09 6.71 1.96
C THR A 264 -28.15 6.94 0.79
N LEU A 265 -26.85 6.97 1.09
CA LEU A 265 -25.78 6.90 0.10
C LEU A 265 -25.04 5.56 0.24
N GLU A 266 -25.17 4.70 -0.74
CA GLU A 266 -24.36 3.48 -0.85
C GLU A 266 -23.19 3.73 -1.81
N ILE A 267 -21.98 3.43 -1.34
CA ILE A 267 -20.73 3.63 -2.06
C ILE A 267 -20.10 2.26 -2.26
N GLN A 268 -20.05 1.82 -3.52
CA GLN A 268 -19.43 0.56 -3.92
C GLN A 268 -18.06 0.87 -4.51
N ILE A 269 -17.00 0.34 -3.92
CA ILE A 269 -15.61 0.54 -4.34
C ILE A 269 -15.10 -0.79 -4.89
N LEU A 270 -14.81 -0.84 -6.20
CA LEU A 270 -14.17 -1.98 -6.82
C LEU A 270 -12.66 -1.84 -6.74
N TRP A 271 -11.99 -2.90 -6.33
CA TRP A 271 -10.54 -2.94 -6.20
C TRP A 271 -9.99 -4.31 -6.58
N THR A 272 -8.71 -4.36 -6.93
CA THR A 272 -8.02 -5.58 -7.34
C THR A 272 -6.56 -5.56 -6.91
N LYS A 273 -5.91 -6.72 -6.89
CA LYS A 273 -4.46 -6.84 -6.74
C LYS A 273 -3.79 -6.98 -8.10
N VAL A 274 -2.79 -6.15 -8.35
CA VAL A 274 -1.97 -6.19 -9.56
C VAL A 274 -0.50 -6.40 -9.24
N GLY A 275 0.27 -6.91 -10.20
CA GLY A 275 1.70 -7.14 -10.07
C GLY A 275 2.07 -8.60 -9.79
N LEU A 276 3.28 -8.83 -9.28
CA LEU A 276 3.81 -10.17 -9.05
C LEU A 276 3.04 -10.91 -7.95
N LEU A 277 2.82 -12.22 -8.10
CA LEU A 277 2.16 -13.07 -7.10
C LEU A 277 2.85 -13.01 -5.73
N SER A 278 4.17 -12.85 -5.72
CA SER A 278 4.98 -12.70 -4.51
C SER A 278 4.85 -11.34 -3.83
N ASN A 279 4.37 -10.31 -4.54
CA ASN A 279 4.22 -8.94 -4.03
C ASN A 279 3.07 -8.18 -4.70
N PRO A 280 1.81 -8.63 -4.53
CA PRO A 280 0.64 -8.00 -5.14
C PRO A 280 0.37 -6.61 -4.54
N GLN A 281 -0.03 -5.67 -5.38
CA GLN A 281 -0.34 -4.28 -5.02
C GLN A 281 -1.83 -4.02 -5.18
N ALA A 282 -2.50 -3.57 -4.11
CA ALA A 282 -3.94 -3.27 -4.17
C ALA A 282 -4.22 -1.94 -4.90
N GLN A 283 -5.15 -1.93 -5.84
CA GLN A 283 -5.55 -0.75 -6.59
C GLN A 283 -7.06 -0.63 -6.67
N ILE A 284 -7.58 0.59 -6.57
CA ILE A 284 -9.00 0.89 -6.79
C ILE A 284 -9.23 1.07 -8.29
N LEU A 285 -10.13 0.28 -8.86
CA LEU A 285 -10.50 0.36 -10.28
C LEU A 285 -11.55 1.43 -10.53
N GLY A 286 -12.47 1.62 -9.57
CA GLY A 286 -13.56 2.57 -9.69
C GLY A 286 -14.46 2.56 -8.47
N ALA A 287 -15.34 3.55 -8.40
CA ALA A 287 -16.40 3.55 -7.42
C ALA A 287 -17.72 4.02 -8.00
N ARG A 288 -18.81 3.56 -7.39
CA ARG A 288 -20.18 3.92 -7.73
C ARG A 288 -20.92 4.39 -6.50
N TYR A 289 -21.61 5.52 -6.64
CA TYR A 289 -22.45 6.13 -5.62
C TYR A 289 -23.91 5.91 -6.01
N LEU A 290 -24.64 5.24 -5.13
CA LEU A 290 -26.03 4.84 -5.29
C LEU A 290 -26.88 5.58 -4.26
N TYR A 291 -27.77 6.45 -4.72
CA TYR A 291 -28.69 7.15 -3.83
C TYR A 291 -30.01 6.41 -3.70
N GLN A 292 -30.37 6.07 -2.46
CA GLN A 292 -31.72 5.59 -2.14
C GLN A 292 -32.54 6.76 -1.60
N CYS A 293 -33.71 6.95 -2.17
CA CYS A 293 -34.51 8.15 -1.97
C CYS A 293 -35.89 7.81 -1.44
N GLN A 294 -36.43 8.70 -0.61
CA GLN A 294 -37.73 8.55 0.02
C GLN A 294 -38.57 9.83 -0.15
N PRO A 295 -39.90 9.72 -0.21
CA PRO A 295 -40.77 10.88 -0.23
C PRO A 295 -40.81 11.55 1.15
N LEU A 296 -40.39 12.81 1.22
CA LEU A 296 -40.41 13.63 2.43
C LEU A 296 -41.56 14.63 2.38
N LYS A 297 -42.34 14.70 3.47
CA LYS A 297 -43.34 15.75 3.68
C LYS A 297 -42.71 16.87 4.51
N PHE A 298 -42.60 18.07 3.93
CA PHE A 298 -41.93 19.22 4.57
C PHE A 298 -42.62 19.70 5.84
N LEU A 299 -43.95 19.61 5.90
CA LEU A 299 -44.77 20.15 7.01
C LEU A 299 -44.69 19.34 8.32
N SER A 300 -44.06 18.17 8.34
CA SER A 300 -44.12 17.25 9.48
C SER A 300 -42.77 16.70 9.95
N THR A 301 -41.66 17.05 9.29
CA THR A 301 -40.36 16.42 9.56
C THR A 301 -39.29 17.45 9.93
N SER A 302 -38.95 17.55 11.22
CA SER A 302 -37.90 18.45 11.72
C SER A 302 -36.47 17.90 11.51
N ALA A 303 -36.34 16.58 11.35
CA ALA A 303 -35.06 15.89 11.13
C ALA A 303 -35.20 14.68 10.20
N VAL A 304 -34.28 14.55 9.25
CA VAL A 304 -34.24 13.45 8.28
C VAL A 304 -33.17 12.43 8.70
N PRO A 305 -33.49 11.13 8.82
CA PRO A 305 -32.48 10.11 9.05
C PRO A 305 -31.66 9.92 7.78
N LEU A 306 -30.35 10.07 7.92
CA LEU A 306 -29.38 9.85 6.87
C LEU A 306 -28.55 8.61 7.19
N ALA A 307 -28.19 7.86 6.15
CA ALA A 307 -27.27 6.73 6.26
C ALA A 307 -26.25 6.75 5.12
N ALA A 308 -25.03 6.32 5.40
CA ALA A 308 -24.04 6.01 4.38
C ALA A 308 -23.53 4.58 4.58
N VAL A 309 -23.37 3.86 3.48
CA VAL A 309 -22.84 2.50 3.44
C VAL A 309 -21.68 2.49 2.47
N VAL A 310 -20.54 1.96 2.88
CA VAL A 310 -19.36 1.77 2.02
C VAL A 310 -19.06 0.29 1.94
N THR A 311 -18.96 -0.23 0.72
CA THR A 311 -18.63 -1.62 0.44
C THR A 311 -17.42 -1.72 -0.48
N PHE A 312 -16.47 -2.56 -0.11
CA PHE A 312 -15.30 -2.91 -0.93
C PHE A 312 -15.54 -4.25 -1.61
N MET A 313 -15.36 -4.30 -2.93
CA MET A 313 -15.54 -5.49 -3.76
C MET A 313 -14.19 -5.87 -4.36
N ASP A 314 -13.64 -7.01 -3.94
CA ASP A 314 -12.41 -7.58 -4.49
C ASP A 314 -12.72 -8.33 -5.79
N VAL A 315 -12.07 -7.91 -6.88
CA VAL A 315 -12.15 -8.58 -8.20
C VAL A 315 -10.80 -9.12 -8.64
N THR A 316 -9.92 -9.45 -7.68
CA THR A 316 -8.63 -10.08 -7.96
C THR A 316 -8.81 -11.46 -8.58
N GLU A 317 -8.23 -11.66 -9.76
CA GLU A 317 -8.11 -12.97 -10.40
C GLU A 317 -6.66 -13.46 -10.27
N TRP A 318 -6.48 -14.65 -9.70
CA TRP A 318 -5.15 -15.26 -9.54
C TRP A 318 -4.90 -16.25 -10.67
N ALA A 319 -3.69 -16.25 -11.23
CA ALA A 319 -3.29 -17.27 -12.18
C ALA A 319 -3.41 -18.67 -11.54
N PRO A 320 -3.89 -19.68 -12.29
CA PRO A 320 -3.96 -21.04 -11.79
C PRO A 320 -2.57 -21.53 -11.40
N PRO A 321 -2.45 -22.39 -10.37
CA PRO A 321 -1.16 -22.98 -10.01
C PRO A 321 -0.60 -23.71 -11.25
N GLY A 322 0.64 -23.39 -11.61
CA GLY A 322 1.32 -24.07 -12.71
C GLY A 322 1.36 -25.58 -12.47
N PRO A 323 1.39 -26.41 -13.54
CA PRO A 323 1.46 -27.85 -13.37
C PRO A 323 2.67 -28.19 -12.51
N ALA A 324 2.43 -28.96 -11.44
CA ALA A 324 3.50 -29.53 -10.64
C ALA A 324 4.42 -30.28 -11.61
N ALA A 325 5.71 -29.94 -11.61
CA ALA A 325 6.71 -30.69 -12.35
C ALA A 325 6.67 -32.12 -11.78
N SER A 326 5.96 -33.02 -12.47
CA SER A 326 6.01 -34.45 -12.21
C SER A 326 7.47 -34.85 -12.35
N ALA A 327 8.08 -35.27 -11.24
CA ALA A 327 9.36 -35.92 -11.26
C ALA A 327 9.27 -37.06 -12.27
N LEU A 328 10.09 -37.02 -13.32
CA LEU A 328 10.35 -38.20 -14.13
C LEU A 328 11.03 -39.21 -13.20
N GLU A 329 10.26 -40.17 -12.70
CA GLU A 329 10.82 -41.45 -12.26
C GLU A 329 11.35 -42.16 -13.51
N THR A 330 12.68 -42.24 -13.61
CA THR A 330 13.37 -43.10 -14.57
C THR A 330 13.25 -44.54 -14.08
N PRO A 331 12.70 -45.49 -14.87
CA PRO A 331 12.73 -46.90 -14.50
C PRO A 331 14.13 -47.47 -14.76
N ILE A 332 14.54 -48.34 -13.83
CA ILE A 332 15.75 -49.19 -13.86
C ILE A 332 15.58 -50.28 -14.93
#